data_AF-A0A378UEP1-F1
#
_entry.id   AF-A0A378UEP1-F1
#
_cell.length_a   1.000
_cell.length_b   1.000
_cell.length_c   1.000
_cell.angle_alpha   90.00
_cell.angle_beta   90.00
_cell.angle_gamma   90.00
#
_symmetry.space_group_name_H-M   'P 1'
#
loop_
_entity.id
_entity.type
_entity.pdbx_description
1 polymer ?
#
loop_
_entity_poly.entity_id
_entity_poly.type
_entity_poly.pdbx_seq_one_letter_code
_entity_poly.pdbx_strand_id
1 'polypeptide(L)'
;MKQYTIYEHAAEQRIEAVKNGWSWPGFFFSIFWALFKRLWLVALALFLVAFAASFVGAVAAIFFAGSTQEENAVIDAVGNAASLAIAIYTGINGNSLRERNLLKRGYQRITTVEASSPQHAVARYAADKNA
;
A
#
# COMPACT_ATOMS: atom_id res chain seq x y z
N MET A 1 -14.15 -16.95 1.85
CA MET A 1 -12.88 -17.01 2.61
C MET A 1 -11.79 -16.30 1.82
N LYS A 2 -10.72 -15.82 2.46
CA LYS A 2 -9.56 -15.22 1.78
C LYS A 2 -8.30 -15.99 2.18
N GLN A 3 -7.33 -16.08 1.26
CA GLN A 3 -6.03 -16.67 1.56
C GLN A 3 -5.10 -15.64 2.18
N TYR A 4 -4.43 -16.04 3.26
CA TYR A 4 -3.45 -15.25 3.98
C TYR A 4 -2.15 -16.03 4.08
N THR A 5 -1.06 -15.41 3.67
CA THR A 5 0.28 -15.95 3.89
C THR A 5 0.79 -15.50 5.25
N ILE A 6 1.26 -16.47 6.04
CA ILE A 6 1.81 -16.27 7.38
C ILE A 6 3.31 -16.06 7.30
N TYR A 7 3.76 -15.02 7.99
CA TYR A 7 5.15 -14.63 8.15
C TYR A 7 5.51 -14.65 9.62
N GLU A 8 6.58 -15.35 9.99
CA GLU A 8 7.04 -15.47 11.37
C GLU A 8 8.47 -14.93 11.51
N HIS A 9 8.73 -14.17 12.57
CA HIS A 9 10.06 -13.74 12.97
C HIS A 9 10.46 -14.47 14.25
N ALA A 10 11.19 -15.58 14.11
CA ALA A 10 11.51 -16.49 15.22
C ALA A 10 12.21 -15.78 16.40
N ALA A 11 13.15 -14.88 16.13
CA ALA A 11 13.89 -14.17 17.17
C ALA A 11 13.06 -13.12 17.93
N GLU A 12 11.95 -12.63 17.35
CA GLU A 12 11.08 -11.64 18.00
C GLU A 12 9.75 -12.25 18.45
N GLN A 13 9.52 -13.54 18.20
CA GLN A 13 8.24 -14.24 18.41
C GLN A 13 7.03 -13.49 17.83
N ARG A 14 7.22 -12.84 16.68
CA ARG A 14 6.16 -12.09 15.99
C ARG A 14 5.61 -12.87 14.82
N ILE A 15 4.28 -12.88 14.69
CA ILE A 15 3.57 -13.49 13.58
C ILE A 15 2.75 -12.41 12.88
N GLU A 16 2.95 -12.28 11.57
CA GLU A 16 2.18 -11.38 10.73
C GLU A 16 1.46 -12.15 9.61
N ALA A 17 0.19 -11.85 9.39
CA ALA A 17 -0.55 -12.32 8.23
C ALA A 17 -0.63 -11.23 7.15
N VAL A 18 -0.37 -11.62 5.91
CA VAL A 18 -0.56 -10.77 4.72
C VAL A 18 -1.59 -11.42 3.80
N LYS A 19 -2.58 -10.64 3.37
CA LYS A 19 -3.63 -11.12 2.47
C LYS A 19 -3.03 -11.30 1.07
N ASN A 20 -3.33 -12.42 0.42
CA ASN A 20 -2.98 -12.63 -0.98
C ASN A 20 -3.92 -11.78 -1.88
N GLY A 21 -3.35 -10.97 -2.77
CA GLY A 21 -4.08 -10.12 -3.71
C GLY A 21 -4.30 -8.67 -3.22
N TRP A 22 -5.46 -8.08 -3.54
CA TRP A 22 -5.73 -6.64 -3.37
C TRP A 22 -5.61 -6.13 -1.92
N SER A 23 -4.90 -5.01 -1.77
CA SER A 23 -4.71 -4.23 -0.55
C SER A 23 -5.71 -3.07 -0.48
N TRP A 24 -6.85 -3.31 0.15
CA TRP A 24 -7.86 -2.26 0.38
C TRP A 24 -7.30 -1.04 1.13
N PRO A 25 -6.51 -1.21 2.21
CA PRO A 25 -5.96 -0.05 2.89
C PRO A 25 -4.90 0.69 2.06
N GLY A 26 -4.15 -0.02 1.22
CA GLY A 26 -3.20 0.60 0.29
C GLY A 26 -3.89 1.47 -0.78
N PHE A 27 -5.04 1.02 -1.26
CA PHE A 27 -5.86 1.78 -2.22
C PHE A 27 -6.40 3.08 -1.63
N PHE A 28 -7.07 3.02 -0.47
CA PHE A 28 -7.72 4.21 0.10
C PHE A 28 -6.77 5.16 0.83
N PHE A 29 -5.68 4.66 1.42
CA PHE A 29 -4.83 5.45 2.32
C PHE A 29 -3.37 5.58 1.85
N SER A 30 -3.04 5.07 0.66
CA SER A 30 -1.74 5.15 -0.04
C SER A 30 -0.51 5.39 0.87
N ILE A 31 -0.06 6.65 1.02
CA ILE A 31 1.13 7.02 1.80
C ILE A 31 0.96 6.67 3.29
N PHE A 32 -0.18 7.00 3.90
CA PHE A 32 -0.44 6.72 5.32
C PHE A 32 -0.43 5.22 5.61
N TRP A 33 -0.99 4.42 4.70
CA TRP A 33 -0.91 2.97 4.81
C TRP A 33 0.54 2.46 4.72
N ALA A 34 1.33 2.98 3.79
CA ALA A 34 2.73 2.62 3.63
C ALA A 34 3.54 2.95 4.91
N LEU A 35 3.33 4.13 5.49
CA LEU A 35 3.93 4.53 6.78
C LEU A 35 3.52 3.58 7.90
N PHE A 36 2.21 3.28 8.02
CA PHE A 36 1.70 2.37 9.04
C PHE A 36 2.30 0.96 8.93
N LYS A 37 2.57 0.48 7.71
CA LYS A 37 3.24 -0.81 7.47
C LYS A 37 4.77 -0.74 7.49
N ARG A 38 5.34 0.39 7.94
CA ARG A 38 6.79 0.64 8.01
C ARG A 38 7.48 0.43 6.65
N LEU A 39 6.78 0.78 5.56
CA LEU A 39 7.27 0.75 4.19
C LEU A 39 7.88 2.11 3.84
N TRP A 40 8.93 2.53 4.57
CA TRP A 40 9.46 3.90 4.52
C TRP A 40 9.87 4.35 3.11
N LEU A 41 10.58 3.50 2.37
CA LEU A 41 11.00 3.83 1.00
C LEU A 41 9.81 3.92 0.03
N VAL A 42 8.78 3.09 0.23
CA VAL A 42 7.56 3.15 -0.59
C VAL A 42 6.78 4.43 -0.25
N ALA A 43 6.67 4.77 1.03
CA ALA A 43 6.01 6.00 1.47
C ALA A 43 6.73 7.23 0.92
N LEU A 44 8.07 7.26 0.95
CA LEU A 44 8.87 8.33 0.36
C LEU A 44 8.65 8.42 -1.15
N ALA A 45 8.68 7.29 -1.86
CA ALA A 45 8.45 7.28 -3.31
C ALA A 45 7.06 7.80 -3.68
N LEU A 46 6.01 7.32 -2.98
CA LEU A 46 4.64 7.80 -3.19
C LEU A 46 4.51 9.30 -2.88
N PHE A 47 5.16 9.77 -1.82
CA PHE A 47 5.20 11.19 -1.48
C PHE A 47 5.87 12.02 -2.57
N LEU A 48 7.03 11.60 -3.07
CA LEU A 48 7.75 12.33 -4.12
C LEU A 48 6.94 12.40 -5.42
N VAL A 49 6.24 11.33 -5.79
CA VAL A 49 5.36 11.32 -6.97
C VAL A 49 4.18 12.28 -6.78
N ALA A 50 3.50 12.22 -5.63
CA ALA A 50 2.38 13.11 -5.33
C ALA A 50 2.82 14.58 -5.24
N PHE A 51 3.98 14.83 -4.64
CA PHE A 51 4.59 16.15 -4.54
C PHE A 51 4.95 16.69 -5.92
N ALA A 52 5.60 15.89 -6.77
CA ALA A 52 5.95 16.29 -8.13
C ALA A 52 4.70 16.63 -8.96
N ALA A 53 3.64 15.81 -8.88
CA ALA A 53 2.37 16.09 -9.56
C ALA A 53 1.75 17.41 -9.08
N SER A 54 1.73 17.63 -7.76
CA SER A 54 1.20 18.87 -7.16
C SER A 54 2.05 20.09 -7.54
N PHE A 55 3.37 19.95 -7.56
CA PHE A 55 4.31 21.00 -7.93
C PHE A 55 4.14 21.39 -9.41
N VAL A 56 4.01 20.41 -10.31
CA VAL A 56 3.73 20.67 -11.73
C VAL A 56 2.40 21.41 -11.89
N GLY A 57 1.35 20.99 -11.17
CA GLY A 57 0.06 21.70 -11.18
C GLY A 57 0.16 23.14 -10.68
N ALA A 58 0.89 23.38 -9.59
CA ALA A 58 1.11 24.72 -9.04
C ALA A 58 1.89 25.61 -10.01
N VAL A 59 2.94 25.08 -10.66
CA VAL A 59 3.71 25.80 -11.67
C VAL A 59 2.83 26.12 -12.89
N ALA A 60 2.05 25.16 -13.37
CA ALA A 60 1.11 25.37 -14.46
C ALA A 60 0.10 26.49 -14.14
N ALA A 61 -0.45 26.51 -12.92
CA ALA A 61 -1.40 27.55 -12.51
C ALA A 61 -0.81 28.97 -12.57
N ILE A 62 0.49 29.14 -12.34
CA ILE A 62 1.16 30.44 -12.47
C ILE A 62 1.30 30.84 -13.95
N PHE A 63 1.72 29.92 -14.82
CA PHE A 63 1.90 30.19 -16.25
C PHE A 63 0.58 30.39 -17.00
N PHE A 64 -0.47 29.70 -16.57
CA PHE A 64 -1.81 29.79 -17.13
C PHE A 64 -2.73 30.70 -16.31
N ALA A 65 -2.18 31.63 -15.54
CA ALA A 65 -2.94 32.63 -14.80
C ALA A 65 -3.70 33.54 -15.80
N GLY A 66 -4.97 33.23 -16.04
CA GLY A 66 -5.82 33.83 -17.09
C GLY A 66 -6.46 32.84 -18.06
N SER A 67 -6.14 31.55 -17.95
CA SER A 67 -6.77 30.46 -18.70
C SER A 67 -8.25 30.33 -18.40
N THR A 68 -8.99 29.81 -19.38
CA THR A 68 -10.44 29.59 -19.26
C THR A 68 -10.76 28.46 -18.28
N GLN A 69 -11.99 28.40 -17.79
CA GLN A 69 -12.44 27.33 -16.88
C GLN A 69 -12.30 25.94 -17.50
N GLU A 70 -12.41 25.82 -18.83
CA GLU A 70 -12.25 24.56 -19.58
C GLU A 70 -10.80 24.07 -19.60
N GLU A 71 -9.82 24.96 -19.75
CA GLU A 71 -8.39 24.59 -19.74
C GLU A 71 -7.93 24.08 -18.37
N ASN A 72 -8.45 24.69 -17.29
CA ASN A 72 -8.17 24.25 -15.93
C ASN A 72 -8.80 22.88 -15.62
N ALA A 73 -9.97 22.57 -16.21
CA ALA A 73 -10.63 21.27 -16.02
C ALA A 73 -9.79 20.10 -16.55
N VAL A 74 -9.02 20.29 -17.63
CA VAL A 74 -8.13 19.25 -18.16
C VAL A 74 -6.97 18.97 -17.21
N ILE A 75 -6.36 20.03 -16.65
CA ILE A 75 -5.26 19.92 -15.69
C ILE A 75 -5.73 19.16 -14.43
N ASP A 76 -6.90 19.51 -13.92
CA ASP A 76 -7.51 18.83 -12.77
C ASP A 76 -7.85 17.36 -13.07
N ALA A 77 -8.40 17.08 -14.25
CA ALA A 77 -8.73 15.72 -14.67
C ALA A 77 -7.48 14.83 -14.74
N VAL A 78 -6.37 15.35 -15.28
CA VAL A 78 -5.08 14.65 -15.33
C VAL A 78 -4.54 14.39 -13.92
N GLY A 79 -4.60 15.39 -13.03
CA GLY A 79 -4.19 15.24 -11.64
C GLY A 79 -5.00 14.18 -10.87
N ASN A 80 -6.32 14.17 -11.08
CA ASN A 80 -7.21 13.16 -10.49
C ASN A 80 -6.96 11.76 -11.05
N ALA A 81 -6.73 11.63 -12.36
CA ALA A 81 -6.39 10.37 -12.99
C ALA A 81 -5.05 9.81 -12.48
N ALA A 82 -4.05 10.68 -12.29
CA ALA A 82 -2.76 10.31 -11.70
C ALA A 82 -2.93 9.81 -10.25
N SER A 83 -3.70 10.55 -9.44
CA SER A 83 -4.04 10.15 -8.06
C SER A 83 -4.73 8.79 -8.00
N LEU A 84 -5.69 8.54 -8.89
CA LEU A 84 -6.39 7.27 -8.98
C LEU A 84 -5.46 6.14 -9.43
N ALA A 85 -4.56 6.40 -10.38
CA ALA A 85 -3.57 5.42 -10.83
C ALA A 85 -2.63 5.01 -9.68
N ILE A 86 -2.19 5.96 -8.85
CA ILE A 86 -1.39 5.70 -7.65
C ILE A 86 -2.15 4.84 -6.65
N ALA A 87 -3.43 5.17 -6.41
CA ALA A 87 -4.30 4.40 -5.53
C ALA A 87 -4.45 2.96 -6.02
N ILE A 88 -4.75 2.75 -7.31
CA ILE A 88 -4.87 1.43 -7.93
C ILE A 88 -3.54 0.67 -7.85
N TYR A 89 -2.42 1.31 -8.20
CA TYR A 89 -1.10 0.70 -8.11
C TYR A 89 -0.81 0.20 -6.69
N THR A 90 -1.12 1.00 -5.68
CA THR A 90 -0.93 0.65 -4.26
C THR A 90 -1.91 -0.43 -3.81
N GLY A 91 -3.13 -0.44 -4.36
CA GLY A 91 -4.11 -1.51 -4.17
C GLY A 91 -3.62 -2.86 -4.70
N ILE A 92 -3.06 -2.89 -5.91
CA ILE A 92 -2.54 -4.11 -6.54
C ILE A 92 -1.24 -4.58 -5.87
N ASN A 93 -0.28 -3.68 -5.71
CA ASN A 93 1.09 -4.03 -5.33
C ASN A 93 1.36 -3.93 -3.83
N GLY A 94 0.50 -3.26 -3.06
CA GLY A 94 0.74 -2.97 -1.65
C GLY A 94 1.05 -4.23 -0.83
N ASN A 95 0.24 -5.28 -0.95
CA ASN A 95 0.49 -6.51 -0.19
C ASN A 95 1.82 -7.17 -0.60
N SER A 96 2.18 -7.20 -1.89
CA SER A 96 3.48 -7.71 -2.33
C SER A 96 4.66 -6.89 -1.78
N LEU A 97 4.54 -5.56 -1.78
CA LEU A 97 5.53 -4.67 -1.18
C LEU A 97 5.68 -4.93 0.32
N ARG A 98 4.56 -5.17 1.02
CA ARG A 98 4.56 -5.56 2.44
C ARG A 98 5.26 -6.90 2.66
N GLU A 99 4.95 -7.92 1.86
CA GLU A 99 5.60 -9.24 1.95
C GLU A 99 7.12 -9.11 1.79
N ARG A 100 7.59 -8.41 0.75
CA ARG A 100 9.01 -8.17 0.52
C ARG A 100 9.67 -7.42 1.67
N ASN A 101 8.99 -6.44 2.25
CA ASN A 101 9.48 -5.70 3.42
C ASN A 101 9.60 -6.58 4.67
N LEU A 102 8.64 -7.49 4.89
CA LEU A 102 8.72 -8.45 5.99
C LEU A 102 9.93 -9.38 5.83
N LEU A 103 10.14 -9.92 4.63
CA LEU A 103 11.31 -10.75 4.33
C LEU A 103 12.63 -10.00 4.58
N LYS A 104 12.74 -8.75 4.13
CA LYS A 104 13.92 -7.89 4.40
C LYS A 104 14.15 -7.61 5.88
N ARG A 105 13.10 -7.69 6.70
CA ARG A 105 13.13 -7.49 8.16
C ARG A 105 13.35 -8.79 8.93
N GLY A 106 13.73 -9.88 8.27
CA GLY A 106 14.04 -11.16 8.91
C GLY A 106 12.85 -12.09 9.14
N TYR A 107 11.66 -11.74 8.64
CA TYR A 107 10.52 -12.65 8.70
C TYR A 107 10.69 -13.77 7.67
N GLN A 108 10.22 -14.96 8.01
CA GLN A 108 10.19 -16.11 7.11
C GLN A 108 8.74 -16.41 6.70
N ARG A 109 8.53 -16.73 5.43
CA ARG A 109 7.24 -17.22 4.93
C ARG A 109 7.07 -18.66 5.41
N ILE A 110 6.00 -18.94 6.15
CA ILE A 110 5.76 -20.27 6.73
C ILE A 110 4.74 -21.06 5.92
N THR A 111 3.52 -20.54 5.83
CA THR A 111 2.39 -21.25 5.20
C THR A 111 1.34 -20.27 4.71
N THR A 112 0.33 -20.77 4.00
CA THR A 112 -0.87 -20.04 3.61
C THR A 112 -2.08 -20.67 4.25
N VAL A 113 -2.91 -19.86 4.91
CA VAL A 113 -4.14 -20.29 5.58
C VAL A 113 -5.35 -19.57 5.03
N GLU A 114 -6.50 -20.24 5.01
CA GLU A 114 -7.77 -19.60 4.71
C GLU A 114 -8.40 -19.04 6.00
N ALA A 115 -8.77 -17.76 5.95
CA ALA A 115 -9.41 -17.06 7.06
C ALA A 115 -10.34 -15.95 6.57
N SER A 116 -11.18 -15.44 7.49
CA SER A 116 -12.03 -14.27 7.27
C SER A 116 -11.28 -12.94 7.46
N SER A 117 -10.26 -12.92 8.33
CA SER A 117 -9.44 -11.75 8.63
C SER A 117 -7.96 -12.11 8.92
N PRO A 118 -7.03 -11.14 8.88
CA PRO A 118 -5.63 -11.36 9.25
C PRO A 118 -5.47 -11.91 10.67
N GLN A 119 -6.27 -11.44 11.64
CA GLN A 119 -6.20 -11.90 13.03
C GLN A 119 -6.64 -13.37 13.15
N HIS A 120 -7.70 -13.76 12.44
CA HIS A 120 -8.14 -15.16 12.40
C HIS A 120 -7.10 -16.07 11.75
N ALA A 121 -6.39 -15.59 10.73
CA ALA A 121 -5.29 -16.32 10.10
C ALA A 121 -4.14 -16.58 11.09
N VAL A 122 -3.74 -15.56 11.85
CA VAL A 122 -2.72 -15.70 12.91
C VAL A 122 -3.19 -16.64 14.02
N ALA A 123 -4.43 -16.48 14.49
CA ALA A 123 -4.98 -17.33 15.55
C ALA A 123 -5.07 -18.81 15.12
N ARG A 124 -5.48 -19.08 13.89
CA ARG A 124 -5.52 -20.44 13.33
C ARG A 124 -4.14 -21.07 13.27
N TYR A 125 -3.15 -20.36 12.73
CA TYR A 125 -1.77 -20.85 12.67
C TYR A 125 -1.19 -21.10 14.08
N ALA A 126 -1.47 -20.22 15.04
CA ALA A 126 -1.02 -20.40 16.42
C ALA A 126 -1.68 -21.62 17.09
N ALA A 127 -2.95 -21.91 16.80
CA ALA A 127 -3.62 -23.11 17.28
C ALA A 127 -3.02 -24.39 16.66
N ASP A 128 -2.83 -24.41 15.34
CA ASP A 128 -2.25 -25.55 14.61
C ASP A 128 -0.81 -25.84 15.04
N LYS A 129 -0.04 -24.83 15.46
CA LYS A 129 1.35 -24.97 15.94
C LYS A 129 1.45 -25.59 17.35
N ASN A 130 0.38 -25.49 18.15
CA ASN A 130 0.34 -25.97 19.54
C ASN A 130 -0.38 -27.32 19.69
N ALA A 131 -0.88 -27.91 18.61
CA ALA A 131 -1.52 -29.21 18.55
C ALA A 131 -0.49 -30.32 18.30
#